data_AF-A0A1G1E658-F1
#
_entry.id   AF-A0A1G1E658-F1
#
_cell.length_a   1.000
_cell.length_b   1.000
_cell.length_c   1.000
_cell.angle_alpha   90.00
_cell.angle_beta   90.00
_cell.angle_gamma   90.00
#
_symmetry.space_group_name_H-M   'P 1'
#
loop_
_entity.id
_entity.type
_entity.pdbx_description
1 polymer ?
#
loop_
_entity_poly.entity_id
_entity_poly.type
_entity_poly.pdbx_seq_one_letter_code
_entity_poly.pdbx_strand_id
1 'polypeptide(L)'
;MTTEQQSTLICRSCGKQSSDRGHLCDPVSVEKLCCNYCGGQFHDVRYHICREAMKHIEYVCSKCGRVSVDNATICYPEKIQ
;
A
#
# COMPACT_ATOMS: atom_id res chain seq x y z
N MET A 1 -20.54 21.18 11.93
CA MET A 1 -19.28 20.41 12.00
C MET A 1 -19.44 19.19 11.09
N THR A 2 -19.26 19.35 9.79
CA THR A 2 -19.30 18.22 8.85
C THR A 2 -17.87 17.74 8.66
N THR A 3 -17.55 16.64 9.33
CA THR A 3 -16.31 15.89 9.16
C THR A 3 -16.23 15.41 7.70
N GLU A 4 -15.49 16.13 6.87
CA GLU A 4 -15.15 15.70 5.51
C GLU A 4 -14.23 14.48 5.63
N GLN A 5 -14.83 13.29 5.61
CA GLN A 5 -14.12 12.03 5.39
C GLN A 5 -13.61 12.04 3.95
N GLN A 6 -12.39 12.56 3.77
CA GLN A 6 -11.70 12.65 2.48
C GLN A 6 -11.57 11.24 1.88
N SER A 7 -12.49 10.95 0.96
CA SER A 7 -12.56 9.70 0.22
C SER A 7 -11.85 9.93 -1.11
N THR A 8 -10.62 9.43 -1.22
CA THR A 8 -9.83 9.55 -2.45
C THR A 8 -10.51 8.75 -3.55
N LEU A 9 -10.94 9.45 -4.61
CA LEU A 9 -11.55 8.86 -5.80
C LEU A 9 -10.53 8.89 -6.92
N ILE A 10 -10.52 7.84 -7.74
CA ILE A 10 -9.68 7.76 -8.93
C ILE A 10 -10.59 7.70 -10.16
N CYS A 11 -10.23 8.40 -11.23
CA CYS A 11 -10.92 8.26 -12.51
C CYS A 11 -10.52 6.93 -13.15
N ARG A 12 -11.47 6.04 -13.40
CA ARG A 12 -11.21 4.74 -14.05
C ARG A 12 -10.59 4.91 -15.45
N SER A 13 -11.04 5.93 -16.18
CA SER A 13 -10.64 6.13 -17.58
C SER A 13 -9.25 6.75 -17.76
N CYS A 14 -8.75 7.52 -16.79
CA CYS A 14 -7.47 8.24 -16.93
C CYS A 14 -6.53 8.14 -15.73
N GLY A 15 -6.94 7.49 -14.64
CA GLY A 15 -6.10 7.25 -13.46
C GLY A 15 -5.85 8.47 -12.56
N LYS A 16 -6.43 9.64 -12.84
CA LYS A 16 -6.27 10.82 -11.98
C LYS A 16 -7.03 10.67 -10.66
N GLN A 17 -6.41 11.11 -9.56
CA GLN A 17 -7.03 11.13 -8.24
C GLN A 17 -7.58 12.52 -7.88
N SER A 18 -8.73 12.57 -7.22
CA SER A 18 -9.34 13.78 -6.67
C SER A 18 -10.12 13.45 -5.40
N SER A 19 -10.25 14.43 -4.50
CA SER A 19 -11.15 14.37 -3.35
C SER A 19 -12.59 14.73 -3.71
N ASP A 20 -12.83 15.31 -4.89
CA ASP A 20 -14.15 15.68 -5.40
C ASP A 20 -14.53 14.84 -6.63
N ARG A 21 -15.74 14.27 -6.60
CA ARG A 21 -16.36 13.54 -7.72
C ARG A 21 -16.54 14.42 -8.95
N GLY A 22 -16.84 15.72 -8.77
CA GLY A 22 -17.10 16.65 -9.87
C GLY A 22 -15.90 16.88 -10.80
N HIS A 23 -14.69 16.55 -10.35
CA HIS A 23 -13.45 16.72 -11.10
C HIS A 23 -13.03 15.48 -11.91
N LEU A 24 -13.77 14.38 -11.83
CA LEU A 24 -13.42 13.11 -12.47
C LEU A 24 -14.51 12.69 -13.47
N CYS A 25 -14.09 12.22 -14.65
CA CYS A 25 -14.99 11.77 -15.71
C CYS A 25 -15.72 10.46 -15.37
N ASP A 26 -15.03 9.54 -14.69
CA ASP A 26 -15.57 8.24 -14.23
C ASP A 26 -15.01 7.89 -12.83
N PRO A 27 -15.55 8.49 -11.76
CA PRO A 27 -15.00 8.36 -10.41
C PRO A 27 -15.29 6.98 -9.80
N VAL A 28 -14.24 6.30 -9.34
CA VAL A 28 -14.34 5.09 -8.50
C VAL A 28 -13.63 5.30 -7.16
N SER A 29 -14.20 4.75 -6.09
CA SER A 29 -13.61 4.82 -4.75
C SER A 29 -12.38 3.93 -4.65
N VAL A 30 -11.31 4.46 -4.09
CA VAL A 30 -10.13 3.66 -3.75
C VAL A 30 -10.33 3.11 -2.35
N GLU A 31 -10.48 1.80 -2.22
CA GLU A 31 -10.49 1.15 -0.91
C GLU A 31 -9.15 1.38 -0.20
N LYS A 32 -9.23 1.79 1.06
CA LYS A 32 -8.03 1.94 1.89
C LYS A 32 -7.59 0.55 2.33
N LEU A 33 -6.35 0.21 2.01
CA LEU A 33 -5.70 -1.02 2.46
C LEU A 33 -5.22 -0.81 3.89
N CYS A 34 -5.55 -1.76 4.79
CA CYS A 34 -5.08 -1.77 6.16
C CYS A 34 -3.79 -2.60 6.28
N CYS A 35 -2.76 -2.05 6.90
CA CYS A 35 -1.55 -2.81 7.22
C CYS A 35 -1.75 -3.63 8.50
N ASN A 36 -1.55 -4.95 8.42
CA ASN A 36 -1.71 -5.85 9.56
C ASN A 36 -0.64 -5.67 10.66
N TYR A 37 0.47 -4.98 10.36
CA TYR A 37 1.56 -4.75 11.32
C TYR A 37 1.37 -3.46 12.14
N CYS A 38 1.04 -2.34 11.48
CA CYS A 38 0.91 -1.05 12.17
C CYS A 38 -0.54 -0.54 12.27
N GLY A 39 -1.50 -1.21 11.66
CA GLY A 39 -2.91 -0.79 11.63
C GLY A 39 -3.20 0.45 10.77
N GLY A 40 -2.19 1.00 10.10
CA GLY A 40 -2.36 2.18 9.26
C GLY A 40 -3.18 1.87 8.00
N GLN A 41 -3.88 2.90 7.49
CA GLN A 41 -4.71 2.82 6.30
C GLN A 41 -4.05 3.61 5.15
N PHE A 42 -3.90 2.98 3.99
CA PHE A 42 -3.19 3.57 2.85
C PHE A 42 -3.94 3.32 1.54
N HIS A 43 -3.77 4.21 0.58
CA HIS A 43 -4.32 4.02 -0.76
C HIS A 43 -3.41 3.20 -1.68
N ASP A 44 -2.10 3.10 -1.36
CA ASP A 44 -1.13 2.35 -2.14
C ASP A 44 -0.10 1.66 -1.23
N VAL A 45 -0.03 0.34 -1.29
CA VAL A 45 0.92 -0.48 -0.53
C VAL A 45 2.37 -0.29 -0.97
N ARG A 46 2.61 0.17 -2.20
CA ARG A 46 3.96 0.37 -2.73
C ARG A 46 4.70 1.50 -2.04
N TYR A 47 3.97 2.50 -1.54
CA TYR A 47 4.53 3.64 -0.80
C TYR A 47 4.44 3.48 0.71
N HIS A 48 3.79 2.41 1.19
CA HIS A 48 3.71 2.13 2.61
C HIS A 48 4.99 1.45 3.11
N ILE A 49 5.85 2.21 3.79
CA ILE A 49 7.01 1.66 4.51
C ILE A 49 6.60 1.42 5.96
N CYS A 50 6.32 0.17 6.32
CA CYS A 50 5.95 -0.20 7.67
C CYS A 50 7.19 -0.38 8.57
N ARG A 51 7.42 0.54 9.51
CA ARG A 51 8.52 0.41 10.48
C ARG A 51 8.43 -0.83 11.34
N GLU A 52 7.22 -1.25 11.70
CA GLU A 52 7.03 -2.43 12.53
C GLU A 52 7.36 -3.71 11.77
N ALA A 53 6.89 -3.85 10.53
CA ALA A 53 7.24 -4.98 9.68
C ALA A 53 8.75 -5.07 9.43
N MET A 54 9.46 -3.93 9.34
CA MET A 54 10.91 -3.92 9.15
C MET A 54 11.70 -4.57 10.29
N LYS A 55 11.17 -4.58 11.52
CA LYS A 55 11.81 -5.27 12.66
C LYS A 55 11.72 -6.78 12.58
N HIS A 56 10.79 -7.30 11.77
CA HIS A 56 10.50 -8.71 11.61
C HIS A 56 10.99 -9.26 10.26
N ILE A 57 11.79 -8.49 9.51
CA ILE A 57 12.35 -8.98 8.25
C ILE A 57 13.25 -10.17 8.57
N GLU A 58 12.91 -11.32 7.99
CA GLU A 58 13.69 -12.54 8.12
C GLU A 58 14.31 -12.98 6.79
N TYR A 59 13.84 -12.44 5.66
CA TYR A 59 14.25 -12.90 4.34
C TYR A 59 14.64 -11.75 3.42
N VAL A 60 15.65 -12.00 2.59
CA VAL A 60 16.07 -11.16 1.47
C VAL A 60 16.06 -11.98 0.19
N CYS A 61 15.63 -11.38 -0.92
CA CYS A 61 15.70 -12.00 -2.23
C CYS A 61 17.13 -11.88 -2.76
N SER A 62 17.83 -13.00 -2.95
CA SER A 62 19.24 -12.96 -3.38
C SER A 62 19.46 -12.47 -4.81
N LYS A 63 18.39 -12.35 -5.62
CA LYS A 63 18.49 -11.81 -6.98
C LYS A 63 18.18 -10.32 -7.12
N CYS A 64 17.25 -9.78 -6.33
CA CYS A 64 16.80 -8.39 -6.49
C CYS A 64 16.86 -7.54 -5.21
N GLY A 65 17.30 -8.12 -4.08
CA GLY A 65 17.47 -7.40 -2.82
C GLY A 65 16.17 -7.05 -2.10
N ARG A 66 14.99 -7.45 -2.61
CA ARG A 66 13.72 -7.23 -1.92
C ARG A 66 13.69 -7.98 -0.59
N VAL A 67 13.29 -7.32 0.48
CA VAL A 67 13.18 -7.89 1.83
C VAL A 67 11.74 -8.27 2.16
N SER A 68 11.56 -9.28 3.01
CA SER A 68 10.25 -9.66 3.56
C SER A 68 10.36 -10.40 4.89
N VAL A 69 9.25 -10.41 5.60
CA VAL A 69 8.99 -11.19 6.81
C VAL A 69 8.61 -12.65 6.49
N ASP A 70 8.22 -12.93 5.24
CA ASP A 70 7.77 -14.25 4.80
C ASP A 70 8.44 -14.64 3.47
N ASN A 71 9.02 -15.84 3.42
CA ASN A 71 9.68 -16.38 2.23
C ASN A 71 8.72 -16.57 1.05
N ALA A 72 7.43 -16.82 1.30
CA ALA A 72 6.44 -17.07 0.26
C ALA A 72 6.12 -15.81 -0.58
N THR A 73 6.51 -14.63 -0.10
CA THR A 73 6.20 -13.34 -0.71
C THR A 73 7.31 -12.80 -1.62
N ILE A 74 8.42 -13.52 -1.77
CA ILE A 74 9.58 -13.12 -2.59
C ILE A 74 10.09 -14.26 -3.48
N CYS A 75 10.79 -13.90 -4.56
CA CYS A 75 11.14 -14.84 -5.65
C CYS A 75 12.22 -15.87 -5.29
N TYR A 76 13.29 -15.45 -4.60
CA TYR A 76 14.44 -16.29 -4.24
C TYR A 76 14.83 -16.03 -2.77
N PRO A 77 14.04 -16.54 -1.81
CA PRO A 77 14.22 -16.21 -0.41
C PRO A 77 15.50 -16.81 0.18
N GLU A 78 16.32 -15.94 0.77
CA GLU A 78 17.42 -16.31 1.66
C GLU A 78 17.19 -15.71 3.03
N LYS A 79 17.40 -16.53 4.08
CA LYS A 79 17.18 -16.09 5.46
C LYS A 79 18.32 -15.18 5.91
N ILE A 80 17.97 -14.03 6.47
CA ILE A 80 18.92 -13.08 7.08
C ILE A 80 19.31 -13.64 8.46
N GLN A 81 20.62 -13.75 8.71
CA GLN A 81 21.19 -14.24 9.97
C GLN A 81 21.53 -13.10 10.92
#